data_AF-A0A3D0Q2M8-F1
#
_entry.id   AF-A0A3D0Q2M8-F1
#
_cell.length_a   1.000
_cell.length_b   1.000
_cell.length_c   1.000
_cell.angle_alpha   90.00
_cell.angle_beta   90.00
_cell.angle_gamma   90.00
#
_symmetry.space_group_name_H-M   'P 1'
#
loop_
_entity.id
_entity.type
_entity.pdbx_description
1 polymer ?
#
loop_
_entity_poly.entity_id
_entity_poly.type
_entity_poly.pdbx_seq_one_letter_code
_entity_poly.pdbx_strand_id
1 'polypeptide(L)'
;MKNRISSLALAVSTVCCSFASVAADNAGLIGQLTNSSQDRVFAGAKIEITELGQETFSRRDGTFRFNNLPAGNYTLVVTYLGAEPVSRQITLTEGENITPVITLEGANESLEEVMV
;
A
#
# COMPACT_ATOMS: atom_id res chain seq x y z
N MET A 1 63.53 38.76 -18.51
CA MET A 1 62.36 39.27 -17.77
C MET A 1 61.10 38.72 -18.42
N LYS A 2 60.27 38.02 -17.61
CA LYS A 2 58.83 37.75 -17.75
C LYS A 2 58.28 37.25 -19.11
N ASN A 3 57.91 35.96 -19.16
CA ASN A 3 56.50 35.50 -19.31
C ASN A 3 56.44 33.96 -19.42
N ARG A 4 55.89 33.32 -18.38
CA ARG A 4 55.65 31.87 -18.31
C ARG A 4 54.26 31.59 -18.88
N ILE A 5 54.16 31.26 -20.15
CA ILE A 5 52.95 30.69 -20.73
C ILE A 5 52.95 29.19 -20.43
N SER A 6 52.33 28.82 -19.30
CA SER A 6 52.16 27.42 -18.91
C SER A 6 50.95 26.85 -19.63
N SER A 7 51.20 26.07 -20.68
CA SER A 7 50.25 25.08 -21.18
C SER A 7 49.88 24.11 -20.05
N LEU A 8 48.61 24.04 -19.69
CA LEU A 8 48.08 22.89 -18.97
C LEU A 8 46.65 22.61 -19.45
N ALA A 9 46.55 21.61 -20.33
CA ALA A 9 45.31 20.92 -20.63
C ALA A 9 44.94 20.03 -19.43
N LEU A 10 43.71 20.13 -18.93
CA LEU A 10 43.05 19.15 -18.05
C LEU A 10 41.55 19.50 -18.01
N ALA A 11 40.71 18.96 -18.89
CA ALA A 11 40.06 17.65 -18.81
C ALA A 11 38.90 17.59 -17.80
N VAL A 12 37.86 16.89 -18.26
CA VAL A 12 36.75 16.27 -17.51
C VAL A 12 35.49 17.11 -17.33
N SER A 13 34.68 17.04 -18.40
CA SER A 13 33.22 16.90 -18.37
C SER A 13 32.71 16.43 -17.00
N THR A 14 32.23 17.38 -16.18
CA THR A 14 31.48 17.00 -14.99
C THR A 14 30.04 16.78 -15.44
N VAL A 15 29.79 15.54 -15.84
CA VAL A 15 28.45 14.98 -16.03
C VAL A 15 27.64 15.36 -14.79
N CYS A 16 26.74 16.33 -14.94
CA CYS A 16 25.68 16.55 -13.99
C CYS A 16 24.77 15.32 -14.14
N CYS A 17 25.06 14.26 -13.38
CA CYS A 17 24.11 13.19 -13.15
C CYS A 17 22.94 13.85 -12.44
N SER A 18 21.96 14.30 -13.23
CA SER A 18 20.62 14.56 -12.76
C SER A 18 20.18 13.25 -12.10
N PHE A 19 20.22 13.23 -10.77
CA PHE A 19 19.51 12.23 -10.00
C PHE A 19 18.04 12.46 -10.34
N ALA A 20 17.55 11.75 -11.36
CA ALA A 20 16.13 11.56 -11.52
C ALA A 20 15.72 10.84 -10.24
N SER A 21 15.15 11.59 -9.30
CA SER A 21 14.38 11.03 -8.21
C SER A 21 13.26 10.26 -8.89
N VAL A 22 13.46 8.95 -9.07
CA VAL A 22 12.37 8.04 -9.36
C VAL A 22 11.54 8.11 -8.09
N ALA A 23 10.52 8.97 -8.09
CA ALA A 23 9.45 8.86 -7.12
C ALA A 23 8.94 7.44 -7.34
N ALA A 24 9.24 6.54 -6.40
CA ALA A 24 8.61 5.25 -6.38
C ALA A 24 7.12 5.56 -6.34
N ASP A 25 6.42 5.29 -7.43
CA ASP A 25 4.98 5.38 -7.51
C ASP A 25 4.47 4.26 -6.61
N ASN A 26 4.38 4.55 -5.33
CA ASN A 26 3.97 3.58 -4.35
C ASN A 26 2.45 3.44 -4.44
N ALA A 27 1.97 2.21 -4.31
CA ALA A 27 0.56 1.92 -4.32
C ALA A 27 -0.14 2.51 -3.07
N GLY A 28 -1.40 2.88 -3.26
CA GLY A 28 -2.30 3.21 -2.18
C GLY A 28 -3.41 2.17 -2.06
N LEU A 29 -3.83 1.93 -0.83
CA LEU A 29 -4.93 1.03 -0.53
C LEU A 29 -5.92 1.78 0.34
N ILE A 30 -7.11 2.07 -0.21
CA ILE A 30 -8.18 2.80 0.49
C ILE A 30 -9.43 1.93 0.45
N GLY A 31 -9.63 1.11 1.48
CA GLY A 31 -10.79 0.22 1.54
C GLY A 31 -11.88 0.71 2.49
N GLN A 32 -13.03 0.05 2.41
CA GLN A 32 -14.14 0.23 3.34
C GLN A 32 -14.61 -1.11 3.88
N LEU A 33 -14.88 -1.15 5.19
CA LEU A 33 -15.43 -2.31 5.89
C LEU A 33 -16.93 -2.16 6.09
N THR A 34 -17.70 -3.09 5.54
CA THR A 34 -19.16 -3.07 5.57
C THR A 34 -19.75 -4.47 5.74
N ASN A 35 -21.05 -4.61 5.94
CA ASN A 35 -21.75 -5.90 5.85
C ASN A 35 -22.23 -6.17 4.41
N SER A 36 -22.70 -7.38 4.12
CA SER A 36 -23.21 -7.78 2.80
C SER A 36 -24.37 -6.90 2.30
N SER A 37 -25.19 -6.35 3.22
CA SER A 37 -26.28 -5.41 2.88
C SER A 37 -25.84 -3.94 2.72
N GLN A 38 -24.59 -3.60 3.00
CA GLN A 38 -24.04 -2.23 3.01
C GLN A 38 -24.70 -1.22 3.97
N ASP A 39 -25.58 -1.69 4.85
CA ASP A 39 -26.28 -0.86 5.83
C ASP A 39 -25.49 -0.65 7.13
N ARG A 40 -24.41 -1.42 7.34
CA ARG A 40 -23.59 -1.36 8.54
C ARG A 40 -22.11 -1.30 8.19
N VAL A 41 -21.46 -0.24 8.65
CA VAL A 41 -20.00 -0.09 8.60
C VAL A 41 -19.35 -0.52 9.91
N PHE A 42 -18.09 -0.98 9.84
CA PHE A 42 -17.36 -1.47 10.99
C PHE A 42 -16.20 -0.53 11.34
N ALA A 43 -16.35 0.22 12.43
CA ALA A 43 -15.35 1.15 12.93
C ALA A 43 -14.46 0.52 14.01
N GLY A 44 -13.17 0.83 14.01
CA GLY A 44 -12.23 0.29 14.99
C GLY A 44 -11.83 -1.17 14.75
N ALA A 45 -12.13 -1.73 13.57
CA ALA A 45 -11.54 -3.00 13.15
C ALA A 45 -10.04 -2.79 12.91
N LYS A 46 -9.24 -3.78 13.31
CA LYS A 46 -7.83 -3.86 12.99
C LYS A 46 -7.67 -4.43 11.58
N ILE A 47 -6.91 -3.77 10.73
CA ILE A 47 -6.54 -4.25 9.40
C ILE A 47 -5.03 -4.39 9.38
N GLU A 48 -4.54 -5.57 9.04
CA GLU A 48 -3.12 -5.90 9.02
C GLU A 48 -2.71 -6.43 7.64
N ILE A 49 -1.57 -5.98 7.15
CA ILE A 49 -0.90 -6.52 5.97
C ILE A 49 0.21 -7.45 6.46
N THR A 50 -0.02 -8.75 6.36
CA THR A 50 0.81 -9.79 6.99
C THR A 50 2.27 -9.70 6.55
N GLU A 51 2.52 -9.55 5.25
CA GLU A 51 3.86 -9.58 4.66
C GLU A 51 4.66 -8.31 4.95
N LEU A 52 3.98 -7.19 5.25
CA LEU A 52 4.62 -5.92 5.59
C LEU A 52 4.67 -5.67 7.10
N GLY A 53 3.95 -6.45 7.91
CA GLY A 53 3.76 -6.19 9.33
C GLY A 53 3.15 -4.81 9.62
N GLN A 54 2.42 -4.25 8.64
CA GLN A 54 1.79 -2.95 8.77
C GLN A 54 0.35 -3.13 9.19
N GLU A 55 -0.08 -2.35 10.18
CA GLU A 55 -1.45 -2.35 10.65
C GLU A 55 -2.05 -0.95 10.64
N THR A 56 -3.37 -0.89 10.48
CA THR A 56 -4.18 0.31 10.59
C THR A 56 -5.53 -0.04 11.19
N PHE A 57 -6.31 0.97 11.55
CA PHE A 57 -7.64 0.79 12.10
C PHE A 57 -8.68 1.46 11.21
N SER A 58 -9.85 0.83 11.07
CA SER A 58 -10.96 1.44 10.36
C SER A 58 -11.51 2.63 11.13
N ARG A 59 -11.85 3.68 10.40
CA ARG A 59 -12.48 4.90 10.93
C ARG A 59 -13.97 4.69 11.21
N ARG A 60 -14.61 5.72 11.75
CA ARG A 60 -16.04 5.72 12.11
C ARG A 60 -16.98 5.40 10.94
N ASP A 61 -16.56 5.72 9.72
CA ASP A 61 -17.26 5.44 8.46
C ASP A 61 -16.89 4.08 7.84
N GLY A 62 -16.13 3.25 8.57
CA GLY A 62 -15.62 1.95 8.12
C GLY A 62 -14.43 2.05 7.17
N THR A 63 -13.93 3.25 6.84
CA THR A 63 -12.82 3.41 5.90
C THR A 63 -11.47 3.14 6.54
N PHE A 64 -10.54 2.58 5.78
CA PHE A 64 -9.15 2.42 6.18
C PHE A 64 -8.23 2.85 5.04
N ARG A 65 -6.99 3.22 5.37
CA ARG A 65 -6.01 3.64 4.37
C ARG A 65 -4.60 3.17 4.73
N PHE A 66 -3.95 2.57 3.75
CA PHE A 66 -2.51 2.39 3.71
C PHE A 66 -1.94 3.20 2.55
N ASN A 67 -0.78 3.82 2.78
CA ASN A 67 -0.09 4.60 1.76
C ASN A 67 1.31 4.08 1.65
N ASN A 68 1.91 4.40 0.51
CA ASN A 68 3.30 4.12 0.28
C ASN A 68 3.59 2.60 0.34
N LEU A 69 2.67 1.80 -0.20
CA LEU A 69 2.82 0.36 -0.27
C LEU A 69 3.64 -0.01 -1.51
N PRO A 70 4.66 -0.88 -1.39
CA PRO A 70 5.31 -1.43 -2.56
C PRO A 70 4.32 -2.25 -3.40
N ALA A 71 4.58 -2.36 -4.70
CA ALA A 71 3.82 -3.29 -5.54
C ALA A 71 4.15 -4.74 -5.14
N GLY A 72 3.14 -5.59 -5.16
CA GLY A 72 3.26 -6.96 -4.70
C GLY A 72 1.91 -7.60 -4.39
N ASN A 73 1.98 -8.85 -3.95
CA ASN A 73 0.82 -9.58 -3.46
C ASN A 73 0.86 -9.58 -1.94
N TYR A 74 -0.29 -9.27 -1.34
CA TYR A 74 -0.41 -9.09 0.09
C TYR A 74 -1.66 -9.79 0.62
N THR A 75 -1.59 -10.17 1.89
CA THR A 75 -2.68 -10.76 2.65
C THR A 75 -3.17 -9.75 3.67
N LEU A 76 -4.37 -9.21 3.43
CA LEU A 76 -5.08 -8.37 4.38
C LEU A 76 -5.81 -9.24 5.38
N VAL A 77 -5.53 -9.05 6.66
CA VAL A 77 -6.23 -9.69 7.77
C VAL A 77 -7.02 -8.62 8.50
N VAL A 78 -8.34 -8.75 8.50
CA VAL A 78 -9.25 -7.85 9.21
C VAL A 78 -9.75 -8.54 10.46
N THR A 79 -9.46 -7.95 11.62
CA THR A 79 -9.91 -8.45 12.92
C THR A 79 -10.83 -7.41 13.56
N TYR A 80 -12.02 -7.85 13.98
CA TYR A 80 -12.99 -6.99 14.67
C TYR A 80 -13.47 -7.66 15.95
N LEU A 81 -13.70 -6.88 17.00
CA LEU A 81 -14.07 -7.39 18.31
C LEU A 81 -15.38 -8.19 18.24
N GLY A 82 -15.32 -9.48 18.61
CA GLY A 82 -16.47 -10.37 18.60
C GLY A 82 -16.86 -10.91 17.23
N ALA A 83 -16.03 -10.74 16.19
CA ALA A 83 -16.19 -11.36 14.88
C ALA A 83 -15.00 -12.28 14.57
N GLU A 84 -15.20 -13.22 13.65
CA GLU A 84 -14.10 -14.03 13.12
C GLU A 84 -13.18 -13.16 12.23
N PRO A 85 -11.86 -13.37 12.28
CA PRO A 85 -10.94 -12.65 11.42
C PRO A 85 -11.15 -13.05 9.95
N VAL A 86 -11.18 -12.06 9.07
CA VAL A 86 -11.34 -12.25 7.63
C VAL A 86 -10.00 -12.00 6.94
N SER A 87 -9.53 -12.98 6.17
CA SER A 87 -8.32 -12.86 5.36
C SER A 87 -8.67 -12.68 3.89
N ARG A 88 -8.02 -11.72 3.23
CA ARG A 88 -8.26 -11.40 1.82
C ARG A 88 -6.96 -11.12 1.09
N GLN A 89 -6.74 -11.82 -0.01
CA GLN A 89 -5.58 -11.59 -0.86
C GLN A 89 -5.83 -10.38 -1.76
N ILE A 90 -4.84 -9.50 -1.86
CA ILE A 90 -4.86 -8.34 -2.75
C ILE A 90 -3.55 -8.26 -3.53
N THR A 91 -3.63 -7.74 -4.74
CA THR A 91 -2.48 -7.43 -5.58
C THR A 91 -2.40 -5.92 -5.74
N LEU A 92 -1.25 -5.35 -5.45
CA LEU A 92 -0.95 -3.94 -5.65
C LEU A 92 0.01 -3.79 -6.82
N THR A 93 -0.33 -2.91 -7.76
CA THR A 93 0.58 -2.50 -8.83
C THR A 93 1.19 -1.12 -8.56
N GLU A 94 2.37 -0.84 -9.11
CA GLU A 94 3.05 0.44 -8.87
C GLU A 94 2.19 1.61 -9.37
N GLY A 95 2.03 2.63 -8.53
CA GLY A 95 1.24 3.83 -8.81
C GLY A 95 -0.28 3.64 -8.77
N GLU A 96 -0.75 2.42 -8.48
CA GLU A 96 -2.18 2.14 -8.42
C GLU A 96 -2.77 2.42 -7.03
N ASN A 97 -3.95 3.01 -7.03
CA ASN A 97 -4.77 3.14 -5.83
C ASN A 97 -5.94 2.17 -5.93
N ILE A 98 -5.94 1.10 -5.14
CA ILE A 98 -7.05 0.15 -5.11
C ILE A 98 -8.04 0.52 -3.99
N THR A 99 -9.32 0.34 -4.27
CA THR A 99 -10.41 0.63 -3.32
C THR A 99 -11.29 -0.59 -3.05
N PRO A 100 -10.78 -1.61 -2.34
CA PRO A 100 -11.56 -2.81 -2.07
C PRO A 100 -12.64 -2.55 -1.02
N VAL A 101 -13.85 -3.02 -1.30
CA VAL A 101 -14.93 -3.13 -0.32
C VAL A 101 -14.81 -4.50 0.33
N ILE A 102 -14.54 -4.53 1.64
CA ILE A 102 -14.42 -5.76 2.41
C ILE A 102 -15.70 -5.94 3.21
N THR A 103 -16.38 -7.05 2.95
CA THR A 103 -17.54 -7.46 3.71
C THR A 103 -17.09 -8.24 4.94
N LEU A 104 -17.49 -7.78 6.12
CA LEU A 104 -17.41 -8.55 7.35
C LEU A 104 -18.77 -9.22 7.54
N GLU A 105 -18.87 -10.45 7.07
CA GLU A 105 -19.99 -11.33 7.44
C GLU A 105 -19.80 -11.64 8.91
N GLY A 106 -20.67 -11.08 9.75
CA GLY A 106 -20.52 -11.23 11.20
C GLY A 106 -20.56 -12.70 11.60
N ALA A 107 -19.41 -13.32 11.82
CA ALA A 107 -19.19 -14.66 12.39
C ALA A 107 -20.04 -15.83 11.83
N ASN A 108 -20.76 -15.69 10.71
CA ASN A 108 -21.76 -16.68 10.31
C ASN A 108 -21.84 -17.03 8.82
N GLU A 109 -21.01 -16.46 7.95
CA GLU A 109 -21.00 -16.88 6.53
C GLU A 109 -19.55 -17.15 6.12
N SER A 110 -19.23 -18.45 6.15
CA SER A 110 -17.91 -19.00 5.87
C SER A 110 -17.77 -19.22 4.37
N LEU A 111 -16.81 -18.50 3.76
CA LEU A 111 -15.97 -18.91 2.63
C LEU A 111 -16.63 -19.71 1.48
N GLU A 112 -16.91 -19.04 0.36
CA GLU A 112 -16.86 -19.69 -0.94
C GLU A 112 -15.42 -19.66 -1.49
N GLU A 113 -14.65 -20.67 -1.10
CA GLU A 113 -13.45 -21.06 -1.82
C GLU A 113 -13.88 -21.75 -3.14
N VAL A 114 -13.88 -21.00 -4.24
CA VAL A 114 -14.00 -21.58 -5.58
C VAL A 114 -12.59 -21.90 -6.08
N MET A 115 -12.19 -23.17 -5.98
CA MET A 115 -11.09 -23.73 -6.77
C MET A 115 -11.67 -24.23 -8.10
N VAL A 116 -11.12 -23.75 -9.22
CA VAL A 116 -11.27 -24.39 -10.55
C VAL A 116 -9.90 -24.78 -11.09
#